data_AF-A0A0F9U716-F1
#
_entry.id   AF-A0A0F9U716-F1
#
_cell.length_a   1.000
_cell.length_b   1.000
_cell.length_c   1.000
_cell.angle_alpha   90.00
_cell.angle_beta   90.00
_cell.angle_gamma   90.00
#
_symmetry.space_group_name_H-M   'P 1'
#
loop_
_entity.id
_entity.type
_entity.pdbx_description
1 polymer ?
#
loop_
_entity_poly.entity_id
_entity_poly.type
_entity_poly.pdbx_seq_one_letter_code
_entity_poly.pdbx_strand_id
1 'polypeptide(L)' 'MEQVVTDNKPLLHSTDIASRLAMSDRTVRKWITVGLNGKKLKATRANNTGMWLVSEEDLADFLTDNADGEAE' A
#
# COMPACT_ATOMS: atom_id res chain seq x y z
N MET A 1 29.07 17.16 -6.42
CA MET A 1 28.53 16.21 -5.43
C MET A 1 27.28 15.63 -6.06
N GLU A 2 27.39 14.47 -6.71
CA GLU A 2 26.26 13.79 -7.34
C GLU A 2 25.36 13.23 -6.25
N GLN A 3 24.13 13.76 -6.14
CA GLN A 3 23.06 13.08 -5.46
C GLN A 3 22.79 11.80 -6.25
N VAL A 4 23.23 10.66 -5.72
CA VAL A 4 22.69 9.36 -6.11
C VAL A 4 21.22 9.42 -5.73
N VAL A 5 20.37 9.72 -6.71
CA VAL A 5 18.94 9.43 -6.61
C VAL A 5 18.88 7.91 -6.61
N THR A 6 19.10 7.30 -5.44
CA THR A 6 18.67 5.92 -5.24
C THR A 6 17.21 5.91 -5.67
N ASP A 7 16.88 5.05 -6.63
CA ASP A 7 15.55 4.65 -7.07
C ASP A 7 14.82 3.97 -5.89
N ASN A 8 14.81 4.63 -4.73
CA ASN A 8 14.08 4.29 -3.52
C ASN A 8 12.63 4.59 -3.86
N LYS A 9 12.00 3.67 -4.61
CA LYS A 9 10.56 3.61 -4.73
C LYS A 9 10.00 3.79 -3.32
N PRO A 10 9.31 4.90 -3.03
CA PRO A 10 8.95 5.23 -1.67
C PRO A 10 7.97 4.18 -1.15
N LEU A 11 8.43 3.40 -0.18
CA LEU A 11 7.59 2.45 0.52
C LEU A 11 6.75 3.23 1.54
N LEU A 12 5.43 3.06 1.46
CA LEU A 12 4.47 3.74 2.31
C LEU A 12 4.07 2.88 3.49
N HIS A 13 3.92 3.51 4.66
CA HIS A 13 3.28 2.86 5.80
C HIS A 13 1.77 2.85 5.64
N SER A 14 1.11 1.90 6.31
CA SER A 14 -0.35 1.82 6.34
C SER A 14 -1.02 3.12 6.79
N THR A 15 -0.36 3.86 7.69
CA THR A 15 -0.87 5.14 8.22
C THR A 15 -0.75 6.28 7.21
N ASP A 16 0.30 6.30 6.39
CA ASP A 16 0.44 7.28 5.30
C ASP A 16 -0.62 7.03 4.22
N ILE A 17 -0.82 5.77 3.85
CA ILE A 17 -1.87 5.35 2.89
C ILE A 17 -3.25 5.73 3.41
N ALA A 18 -3.51 5.45 4.68
CA ALA A 18 -4.78 5.79 5.33
C ALA A 18 -5.03 7.31 5.30
N SER A 19 -4.00 8.11 5.58
CA SER A 19 -4.10 9.57 5.53
C SER A 19 -4.36 10.08 4.11
N ARG A 20 -3.66 9.54 3.10
CA ARG A 20 -3.83 9.91 1.69
C ARG A 20 -5.22 9.59 1.17
N LEU A 21 -5.77 8.43 1.54
CA LEU A 21 -7.07 7.97 1.11
C LEU A 21 -8.21 8.38 2.05
N ALA A 22 -7.94 9.27 3.02
CA ALA A 22 -8.88 9.74 4.03
C ALA A 22 -9.68 8.60 4.71
N MET A 23 -8.99 7.51 5.08
CA MET A 23 -9.57 6.33 5.70
C MET A 23 -8.82 5.88 6.94
N SER A 24 -9.29 4.80 7.58
CA SER A 24 -8.67 4.27 8.80
C SER A 24 -7.46 3.39 8.48
N ASP A 25 -6.37 3.51 9.27
CA ASP A 25 -5.20 2.61 9.24
C ASP A 25 -5.62 1.14 9.37
N ARG A 26 -6.64 0.86 10.17
CA ARG A 26 -7.23 -0.48 10.32
C ARG A 26 -7.76 -1.04 9.00
N THR A 27 -8.35 -0.20 8.14
CA THR A 27 -8.84 -0.61 6.82
C THR A 27 -7.68 -1.01 5.92
N VAL A 28 -6.62 -0.20 5.87
CA VAL A 28 -5.42 -0.51 5.09
C VAL A 28 -4.75 -1.79 5.60
N ARG A 29 -4.64 -1.99 6.91
CA ARG A 29 -4.15 -3.26 7.48
C ARG A 29 -5.02 -4.45 7.12
N LYS A 30 -6.35 -4.26 7.04
CA LYS A 30 -7.29 -5.30 6.59
C LYS A 30 -7.00 -5.67 5.14
N TRP A 31 -6.71 -4.71 4.26
CA TRP A 31 -6.34 -5.00 2.87
C TRP A 31 -5.07 -5.86 2.76
N ILE A 32 -4.08 -5.63 3.62
CA ILE A 32 -2.83 -6.41 3.64
C ILE A 32 -3.06 -7.83 4.20
N THR A 33 -3.79 -7.94 5.31
CA THR A 33 -3.92 -9.20 6.06
C THR A 33 -5.05 -10.09 5.54
N VAL A 34 -6.22 -9.51 5.32
CA VAL A 34 -7.46 -10.19 4.92
C VAL A 34 -7.68 -10.06 3.42
N GLY A 35 -7.42 -8.88 2.87
CA GLY A 35 -7.78 -8.53 1.49
C GLY A 35 -9.12 -7.81 1.39
N LEU A 36 -9.38 -7.29 0.20
CA LEU A 36 -10.63 -6.69 -0.25
C LEU A 36 -11.04 -7.39 -1.55
N ASN A 37 -12.31 -7.75 -1.69
CA ASN A 37 -12.84 -8.41 -2.91
C ASN A 37 -12.03 -9.63 -3.37
N GLY A 38 -11.45 -10.39 -2.42
CA GLY A 38 -10.62 -11.56 -2.73
C GLY A 38 -9.17 -11.26 -3.12
N LYS A 39 -8.78 -9.99 -3.28
CA LYS A 39 -7.40 -9.56 -3.54
C LYS A 39 -6.76 -8.99 -2.27
N LYS A 40 -5.48 -9.29 -2.05
CA LYS A 40 -4.70 -8.73 -0.92
C LYS A 40 -3.76 -7.65 -1.41
N LEU A 41 -3.63 -6.59 -0.61
CA LEU A 41 -2.63 -5.56 -0.85
C LEU A 41 -1.25 -6.15 -0.53
N LYS A 42 -0.38 -6.19 -1.54
CA LYS A 42 1.00 -6.66 -1.36
C LYS A 42 1.75 -5.70 -0.46
N ALA A 43 2.42 -6.26 0.55
CA ALA A 43 3.23 -5.49 1.49
C ALA A 43 4.49 -6.27 1.84
N THR A 44 5.61 -5.56 1.95
CA THR A 44 6.88 -6.06 2.44
C THR A 44 6.99 -5.81 3.94
N ARG A 45 7.44 -6.81 4.70
CA ARG A 45 7.69 -6.63 6.13
C ARG A 45 9.05 -5.96 6.33
N ALA A 46 9.07 -4.82 7.02
CA ALA A 46 10.30 -4.17 7.41
C ALA A 46 11.00 -4.97 8.52
N ASN A 47 12.17 -5.55 8.20
CA ASN A 47 12.91 -6.46 9.09
C ASN A 47 13.24 -5.87 10.47
N ASN A 48 13.36 -4.55 10.59
CA ASN A 48 13.80 -3.90 11.83
C ASN A 48 12.66 -3.36 12.70
N THR A 49 11.44 -3.26 12.19
CA THR A 49 10.31 -2.63 12.90
C THR A 49 9.08 -3.52 12.97
N GLY A 50 9.05 -4.62 12.22
CA GLY A 50 7.89 -5.50 12.12
C GLY A 50 6.69 -4.84 11.41
N MET A 51 6.88 -3.65 10.84
CA MET A 51 5.84 -2.91 10.12
C MET A 51 5.68 -3.44 8.70
N TRP A 52 4.47 -3.30 8.17
CA TRP A 52 4.18 -3.57 6.76
C TRP A 52 4.38 -2.30 5.94
N LEU A 53 5.13 -2.44 4.87
CA LEU A 53 5.48 -1.39 3.92
C LEU A 53 4.89 -1.76 2.56
N VAL A 54 4.26 -0.81 1.88
CA VAL A 54 3.57 -1.05 0.61
C VAL A 54 4.19 -0.13 -0.44
N SER A 55 4.48 -0.64 -1.62
CA SER A 55 4.96 0.21 -2.73
C SER A 55 3.81 1.01 -3.34
N GLU A 56 4.10 2.19 -3.88
CA GLU A 56 3.07 2.97 -4.58
C GLU A 56 2.48 2.22 -5.78
N GLU A 57 3.28 1.40 -6.47
CA GLU A 57 2.82 0.55 -7.58
C GLU A 57 1.84 -0.52 -7.09
N ASP A 58 2.16 -1.26 -6.03
CA ASP A 58 1.26 -2.28 -5.48
C ASP A 58 -0.04 -1.67 -4.94
N LEU A 59 0.04 -0.46 -4.37
CA LEU A 59 -1.14 0.27 -3.93
C LEU A 59 -2.00 0.71 -5.11
N ALA A 60 -1.40 1.26 -6.17
CA ALA A 60 -2.12 1.69 -7.36
C ALA A 60 -2.76 0.51 -8.10
N ASP A 61 -2.05 -0.60 -8.25
CA ASP A 61 -2.56 -1.86 -8.82
C ASP A 61 -3.77 -2.37 -8.02
N PHE A 62 -3.62 -2.45 -6.69
CA PHE A 62 -4.70 -2.86 -5.79
C PHE A 62 -5.91 -1.93 -5.87
N LEU A 63 -5.70 -0.60 -5.91
CA LEU A 63 -6.79 0.36 -6.01
C LEU A 63 -7.49 0.29 -7.37
N THR A 64 -6.75 0.15 -8.46
CA THR A 64 -7.31 0.01 -9.82
C THR A 64 -8.18 -1.23 -9.91
N ASP A 65 -7.66 -2.37 -9.43
CA ASP A 65 -8.40 -3.63 -9.38
C ASP A 65 -9.66 -3.60 -8.51
N ASN A 66 -9.72 -2.73 -7.50
CA ASN A 66 -10.88 -2.60 -6.62
C ASN A 66 -11.79 -1.41 -6.99
N ALA A 67 -11.33 -0.49 -7.83
CA ALA A 67 -12.12 0.61 -8.38
C ALA A 67 -12.98 0.17 -9.57
N ASP A 68 -12.54 -0.86 -10.30
CA ASP A 68 -13.25 -1.43 -11.47
C ASP A 68 -14.55 -2.18 -11.09
N GLY A 69 -14.90 -2.27 -9.80
CA GLY A 69 -16.18 -2.77 -9.33
C GLY A 69 -17.38 -1.82 -9.53
N GLU A 70 -17.17 -0.63 -10.09
CA GLU A 70 -18.22 0.35 -10.45
C GLU A 70 -18.39 0.54 -11.98
N ALA A 71 -18.06 -0.46 -12.80
CA ALA A 71 -18.43 -0.46 -14.21
C ALA A 71 -18.78 -1.88 -14.70
N GLU A 72 -19.98 -2.38 -14.36
CA GLU A 72 -20.88 -3.13 -15.25
C GLU A 72 -22.23 -3.45 -14.58
#